data_AF-A0A8C5G7K5-F1
#
_entry.id   AF-A0A8C5G7K5-F1
#
_cell.length_a   1.000
_cell.length_b   1.000
_cell.length_c   1.000
_cell.angle_alpha   90.00
_cell.angle_beta   90.00
_cell.angle_gamma   90.00
#
_symmetry.space_group_name_H-M   'P 1'
#
loop_
_entity.id
_entity.type
_entity.pdbx_description
1 polymer ?
#
loop_
_entity_poly.entity_id
_entity_poly.type
_entity_poly.pdbx_seq_one_letter_code
_entity_poly.pdbx_strand_id
1 'polypeptide(L)'
;MSGDEETQEQTIADDLVVTKYKMGAEIANQALKTVVAAATAGTSVLSLCEKGDAFIVAETGKIFKKEKEMKKGIAFPTCVSVNNCVCHYSPLKSDPDVVLKDGDLIKVDLGVHVDGFISNVAHSFVVGVTKDNPLTGRKADVLKAAHLCAEAALRLVKPGNQSLFPALKQHVIDGEKTIIQNPTDQQKKDHEKAEFEVHEVYAVDVLVSTGEGKAKDGGQRTTVYKREPSKVYGLKMKTSRAFFSEVERRFDTMPFTLRAFEDEAKARLGVVECAKHELLQPFSVLHEKEGEVVAQFKFTVLLMANGPLRITSSLFEPELYKSEHEVEDAELKALLQSSASRKTQKKKKKKASVTSLPDLILMDKQNVVLMFGFSVAQASKTVENATGQAMETEDAE
;
A
#
# COMPACT_ATOMS: atom_id res chain seq x y z
N MET A 1 35.61 -2.15 -19.75
CA MET A 1 35.53 -3.43 -19.00
C MET A 1 35.04 -3.10 -17.61
N SER A 2 33.73 -3.08 -17.43
CA SER A 2 33.10 -3.08 -16.11
C SER A 2 32.65 -4.52 -15.89
N GLY A 3 33.28 -5.21 -14.94
CA GLY A 3 32.80 -6.50 -14.52
C GLY A 3 31.40 -6.31 -13.95
N ASP A 4 30.44 -7.03 -14.50
CA ASP A 4 29.17 -7.29 -13.83
C ASP A 4 29.51 -8.13 -12.59
N GLU A 5 29.84 -7.48 -11.48
CA GLU A 5 29.66 -8.10 -10.18
C GLU A 5 28.15 -8.30 -10.05
N GLU A 6 27.68 -9.54 -10.25
CA GLU A 6 26.35 -9.95 -9.86
C GLU A 6 26.22 -9.64 -8.36
N THR A 7 25.63 -8.48 -8.03
CA THR A 7 25.36 -8.11 -6.64
C THR A 7 24.41 -9.15 -6.09
N GLN A 8 24.94 -10.08 -5.31
CA GLN A 8 24.19 -11.17 -4.73
C GLN A 8 23.03 -10.58 -3.91
N GLU A 9 21.79 -10.95 -4.24
CA GLU A 9 20.58 -10.43 -3.57
C GLU A 9 20.68 -10.70 -2.06
N GLN A 10 20.74 -9.63 -1.26
CA GLN A 10 20.75 -9.75 0.20
C GLN A 10 19.34 -10.14 0.68
N THR A 11 19.24 -11.22 1.44
CA THR A 11 17.96 -11.75 1.92
C THR A 11 17.86 -11.75 3.45
N ILE A 12 16.66 -11.97 3.99
CA ILE A 12 16.44 -12.09 5.44
C ILE A 12 17.01 -13.38 6.05
N ALA A 13 17.77 -14.17 5.29
CA ALA A 13 18.65 -15.19 5.84
C ALA A 13 19.83 -14.57 6.62
N ASP A 14 20.19 -13.31 6.31
CA ASP A 14 21.17 -12.52 7.05
C ASP A 14 20.49 -11.72 8.18
N ASP A 15 21.01 -11.87 9.40
CA ASP A 15 20.54 -11.17 10.59
C ASP A 15 20.66 -9.63 10.47
N LEU A 16 21.65 -9.13 9.72
CA LEU A 16 21.80 -7.70 9.46
C LEU A 16 20.66 -7.17 8.59
N VAL A 17 20.23 -7.93 7.58
CA VAL A 17 19.08 -7.58 6.72
C VAL A 17 17.80 -7.53 7.56
N VAL A 18 17.57 -8.54 8.41
CA VAL A 18 16.44 -8.55 9.36
C VAL A 18 16.47 -7.34 10.28
N THR A 19 17.66 -6.93 10.73
CA THR A 19 17.85 -5.75 11.59
C THR A 19 17.47 -4.47 10.85
N LYS A 20 17.89 -4.30 9.60
CA LYS A 20 17.53 -3.13 8.76
C LYS A 20 16.01 -3.03 8.55
N TYR A 21 15.35 -4.15 8.24
CA TYR A 21 13.88 -4.22 8.18
C TYR A 21 13.22 -3.80 9.50
N LYS A 22 13.67 -4.36 10.63
CA LYS A 22 13.09 -4.03 11.94
C LYS A 22 13.27 -2.56 12.32
N MET A 23 14.43 -1.97 12.03
CA MET A 23 14.70 -0.55 12.26
C MET A 23 13.79 0.34 11.39
N GLY A 24 13.63 0.01 10.10
CA GLY A 24 12.69 0.71 9.22
C GLY A 24 11.25 0.61 9.73
N ALA A 25 10.82 -0.59 10.13
CA ALA A 25 9.47 -0.81 10.67
C ALA A 25 9.23 -0.09 12.00
N GLU A 26 10.22 0.02 12.88
CA GLU A 26 10.09 0.80 14.12
C GLU A 26 9.83 2.28 13.82
N ILE A 27 10.59 2.87 12.89
CA ILE A 27 10.37 4.26 12.46
C ILE A 27 8.99 4.41 11.81
N ALA A 28 8.58 3.48 10.93
CA ALA A 28 7.27 3.51 10.29
C ALA A 28 6.13 3.45 11.33
N ASN A 29 6.25 2.59 12.34
CA ASN A 29 5.27 2.47 13.43
C ASN A 29 5.18 3.77 14.25
N GLN A 30 6.31 4.42 14.53
CA GLN A 30 6.34 5.69 15.26
C GLN A 30 5.79 6.86 14.42
N ALA A 31 6.11 6.90 13.12
CA ALA A 31 5.54 7.88 12.19
C ALA A 31 4.01 7.73 12.10
N LEU A 32 3.52 6.50 11.95
CA LEU A 32 2.09 6.20 11.92
C LEU A 32 1.39 6.68 13.21
N LYS A 33 1.93 6.32 14.38
CA LYS A 33 1.40 6.78 15.68
C LYS A 33 1.36 8.30 15.77
N THR A 34 2.40 8.97 15.28
CA THR A 34 2.51 10.43 15.29
C THR A 34 1.46 11.10 14.41
N VAL A 35 1.18 10.53 13.24
CA VAL A 35 0.14 11.03 12.32
C VAL A 35 -1.26 10.75 12.88
N VAL A 36 -1.52 9.52 13.35
CA VAL A 36 -2.82 9.13 13.96
C VAL A 36 -3.14 10.02 15.16
N ALA A 37 -2.18 10.26 16.06
CA ALA A 37 -2.38 11.12 17.23
C ALA A 37 -2.66 12.59 16.87
N ALA A 38 -2.19 13.05 15.70
CA ALA A 38 -2.42 14.42 15.23
C ALA A 38 -3.73 14.56 14.43
N ALA A 39 -4.33 13.47 13.99
CA ALA A 39 -5.48 13.45 13.10
C ALA A 39 -6.81 13.62 13.86
N THR A 40 -7.04 14.82 14.37
CA THR A 40 -8.29 15.23 15.02
C THR A 40 -9.13 16.11 14.09
N ALA A 41 -10.41 16.31 14.40
CA ALA A 41 -11.24 17.25 13.64
C ALA A 41 -10.63 18.66 13.61
N GLY A 42 -10.79 19.34 12.47
CA GLY A 42 -10.16 20.62 12.17
C GLY A 42 -8.72 20.50 11.65
N THR A 43 -8.12 19.31 11.63
CA THR A 43 -6.75 19.14 11.14
C THR A 43 -6.71 19.07 9.60
N SER A 44 -5.75 19.76 9.00
CA SER A 44 -5.49 19.69 7.55
C SER A 44 -4.83 18.36 7.17
N VAL A 45 -5.34 17.70 6.13
CA VAL A 45 -4.72 16.50 5.54
C VAL A 45 -3.32 16.79 5.00
N LEU A 46 -3.11 17.95 4.37
CA LEU A 46 -1.77 18.35 3.92
C LEU A 46 -0.79 18.40 5.10
N SER A 47 -1.20 19.00 6.22
CA SER A 47 -0.35 19.10 7.42
C SER A 47 0.01 17.73 8.01
N LEU A 48 -0.90 16.75 7.94
CA LEU A 48 -0.65 15.38 8.40
C LEU A 48 0.37 14.67 7.51
N CYS A 49 0.25 14.83 6.19
CA CYS A 49 1.19 14.29 5.22
C CYS A 49 2.61 14.88 5.42
N GLU A 50 2.73 16.20 5.56
CA GLU A 50 4.00 16.86 5.83
C GLU A 50 4.60 16.42 7.17
N LYS A 51 3.78 16.25 8.20
CA LYS A 51 4.21 15.77 9.52
C LYS A 51 4.76 14.36 9.48
N GLY A 52 4.10 13.44 8.77
CA GLY A 52 4.58 12.07 8.61
C GLY A 52 5.93 12.01 7.88
N ASP A 53 6.05 12.72 6.75
CA ASP A 53 7.27 12.75 5.95
C ASP A 53 8.44 13.37 6.74
N ALA A 54 8.20 14.49 7.42
CA ALA A 54 9.20 15.16 8.25
C ALA A 54 9.69 14.26 9.39
N PHE A 55 8.78 13.51 10.03
CA PHE A 55 9.13 12.55 11.07
C PHE A 55 10.05 11.44 10.52
N ILE A 56 9.69 10.84 9.38
CA ILE A 56 10.49 9.77 8.76
C ILE A 56 11.90 10.28 8.42
N VAL A 57 12.01 11.45 7.79
CA VAL A 57 13.31 12.06 7.45
C VAL A 57 14.14 12.32 8.70
N ALA A 58 13.53 12.87 9.75
CA ALA A 58 14.22 13.16 11.01
C ALA A 58 14.74 11.89 11.70
N GLU A 59 13.93 10.83 11.81
CA GLU A 59 14.33 9.59 12.50
C GLU A 59 15.34 8.77 11.69
N THR A 60 15.15 8.65 10.37
CA THR A 60 16.12 7.94 9.51
C THR A 60 17.48 8.65 9.48
N GLY A 61 17.52 9.98 9.61
CA GLY A 61 18.75 10.74 9.79
C GLY A 61 19.51 10.45 11.10
N LYS A 62 18.87 9.83 12.09
CA LYS A 62 19.50 9.50 13.39
C LYS A 62 20.25 8.17 13.39
N ILE A 63 19.86 7.23 12.53
CA ILE A 63 20.43 5.88 12.45
C ILE A 63 21.56 5.81 11.41
N PHE A 64 22.50 4.86 11.54
CA PHE A 64 23.59 4.62 10.57
C PHE A 64 24.38 5.89 10.15
N LYS A 65 24.65 6.82 11.07
CA LYS A 65 25.35 8.09 10.74
C LYS A 65 26.79 7.93 10.28
N LYS A 66 27.44 6.82 10.65
CA LYS A 66 28.82 6.52 10.27
C LYS A 66 28.93 6.00 8.83
N GLU A 67 27.83 5.48 8.27
CA GLU A 67 27.75 4.92 6.93
C GLU A 67 27.12 5.96 5.99
N LYS A 68 27.97 6.87 5.46
CA LYS A 68 27.51 8.04 4.69
C LYS A 68 26.85 7.69 3.36
N GLU A 69 27.17 6.53 2.80
CA GLU A 69 26.65 6.08 1.50
C GLU A 69 25.36 5.25 1.63
N MET A 70 24.97 4.86 2.84
CA MET A 70 23.75 4.09 3.06
C MET A 70 22.52 4.93 2.76
N LYS A 71 21.75 4.50 1.76
CA LYS A 71 20.46 5.11 1.38
C LYS A 71 19.40 4.74 2.41
N LYS A 72 18.69 5.73 2.95
CA LYS A 72 17.61 5.55 3.93
C LYS A 72 16.66 6.74 3.88
N GLY A 73 15.40 6.51 4.20
CA GLY A 73 14.38 7.55 4.16
C GLY A 73 12.99 7.00 3.87
N ILE A 74 12.22 7.81 3.16
CA ILE A 74 10.84 7.51 2.77
C ILE A 74 10.84 6.45 1.67
N ALA A 75 10.18 5.32 1.90
CA ALA A 75 9.91 4.30 0.88
C ALA A 75 8.55 4.50 0.21
N PHE A 76 7.58 5.04 0.95
CA PHE A 76 6.29 5.45 0.42
C PHE A 76 5.89 6.74 1.15
N PRO A 77 5.59 7.83 0.42
CA PRO A 77 5.26 9.10 1.04
C PRO A 77 4.00 8.97 1.90
N THR A 78 3.89 9.82 2.91
CA THR A 78 2.70 9.83 3.76
C THR A 78 1.49 10.21 2.90
N CYS A 79 0.51 9.30 2.89
CA CYS A 79 -0.79 9.45 2.27
C CYS A 79 -1.88 9.36 3.34
N VAL A 80 -2.87 10.24 3.24
CA VAL A 80 -4.00 10.30 4.17
C VAL A 80 -5.30 10.37 3.36
N SER A 81 -5.99 9.23 3.22
CA SER A 81 -7.19 9.09 2.38
C SER A 81 -8.46 9.02 3.22
N VAL A 82 -9.43 9.89 2.93
CA VAL A 82 -10.64 10.11 3.74
C VAL A 82 -11.88 9.45 3.13
N ASN A 83 -12.67 8.75 3.94
CA ASN A 83 -13.97 8.14 3.58
C ASN A 83 -13.91 7.26 2.31
N ASN A 84 -14.56 7.68 1.22
CA ASN A 84 -14.63 6.95 -0.06
C ASN A 84 -13.34 7.08 -0.90
N CYS A 85 -12.44 8.02 -0.58
CA CYS A 85 -11.10 8.02 -1.16
C CYS A 85 -10.40 6.74 -0.74
N VAL A 86 -9.91 5.96 -1.70
CA VAL A 86 -9.40 4.59 -1.51
C VAL A 86 -7.96 4.63 -1.02
N CYS A 87 -7.08 5.35 -1.73
CA CYS A 87 -5.64 5.30 -1.50
C CYS A 87 -4.92 6.51 -2.11
N HIS A 88 -3.62 6.63 -1.78
CA HIS A 88 -2.63 7.50 -2.41
C HIS A 88 -2.86 9.01 -2.34
N TYR A 89 -3.78 9.49 -1.49
CA TYR A 89 -4.01 10.92 -1.37
C TYR A 89 -2.88 11.61 -0.59
N SER A 90 -2.01 12.33 -1.31
CA SER A 90 -0.92 13.13 -0.74
C SER A 90 -0.90 14.50 -1.43
N PRO A 91 -1.72 15.47 -0.98
CA PRO A 91 -1.98 16.69 -1.74
C PRO A 91 -0.75 17.59 -1.87
N LEU A 92 -0.74 18.41 -2.92
CA LEU A 92 0.20 19.51 -3.08
C LEU A 92 -0.20 20.73 -2.24
N LYS A 93 0.72 21.67 -2.08
CA LYS A 93 0.45 22.92 -1.33
C LYS A 93 -0.54 23.83 -2.07
N SER A 94 -0.60 23.71 -3.39
CA SER A 94 -1.56 24.46 -4.22
C SER A 94 -2.90 23.76 -4.44
N ASP A 95 -3.04 22.50 -4.01
CA ASP A 95 -4.32 21.80 -4.11
C ASP A 95 -5.27 22.30 -3.00
N PRO A 96 -6.59 22.25 -3.20
CA PRO A 96 -7.55 22.57 -2.14
C PRO A 96 -7.34 21.68 -0.92
N ASP A 97 -7.29 22.31 0.26
CA ASP A 97 -7.06 21.57 1.50
C ASP A 97 -8.29 20.75 1.90
N VAL A 98 -8.04 19.56 2.47
CA VAL A 98 -9.07 18.70 3.05
C VAL A 98 -8.91 18.77 4.56
N VAL A 99 -9.91 19.34 5.22
CA VAL A 99 -9.95 19.47 6.68
C VAL A 99 -10.77 18.33 7.27
N LEU A 100 -10.17 17.59 8.20
CA LEU A 100 -10.81 16.45 8.85
C LEU A 100 -12.01 16.88 9.70
N LYS A 101 -13.05 16.05 9.70
CA LYS A 101 -14.27 16.23 10.49
C LYS A 101 -14.46 15.09 11.46
N ASP A 102 -15.19 15.34 12.54
CA ASP A 102 -15.62 14.27 13.45
C ASP A 102 -16.41 13.21 12.68
N GLY A 103 -16.10 11.96 12.96
CA GLY A 103 -16.70 10.82 12.28
C GLY A 103 -16.08 10.47 10.94
N ASP A 104 -15.12 11.22 10.38
CA ASP A 104 -14.43 10.81 9.15
C ASP A 104 -13.62 9.53 9.36
N LEU A 105 -13.73 8.59 8.40
CA LEU A 105 -12.87 7.42 8.35
C LEU A 105 -11.58 7.78 7.61
N ILE A 106 -10.45 7.66 8.29
CA ILE A 106 -9.14 8.04 7.79
C ILE A 106 -8.29 6.81 7.57
N LYS A 107 -7.61 6.76 6.41
CA LYS A 107 -6.56 5.79 6.11
C LYS A 107 -5.22 6.53 6.08
N VAL A 108 -4.29 6.16 6.95
CA VAL A 108 -2.92 6.66 6.92
C VAL A 108 -2.03 5.56 6.36
N ASP A 109 -1.29 5.84 5.29
CA ASP A 109 -0.39 4.90 4.59
C ASP A 109 0.98 5.56 4.39
N LEU A 110 2.04 4.86 4.78
CA LEU A 110 3.42 5.35 4.69
C LEU A 110 4.43 4.20 4.70
N GLY A 111 5.65 4.49 4.25
CA GLY A 111 6.72 3.51 4.16
C GLY A 111 8.09 4.08 4.47
N VAL A 112 8.95 3.27 5.07
CA VAL A 112 10.34 3.60 5.39
C VAL A 112 11.27 2.57 4.77
N HIS A 113 12.40 2.99 4.23
CA HIS A 113 13.47 2.07 3.83
C HIS A 113 14.78 2.37 4.55
N VAL A 114 15.53 1.31 4.82
CA VAL A 114 16.92 1.37 5.28
C VAL A 114 17.73 0.47 4.37
N ASP A 115 18.70 1.05 3.66
CA ASP A 115 19.54 0.36 2.68
C ASP A 115 18.74 -0.38 1.58
N GLY A 116 17.59 0.18 1.22
CA GLY A 116 16.68 -0.39 0.23
C GLY A 116 15.72 -1.44 0.77
N PHE A 117 15.81 -1.85 2.04
CA PHE A 117 14.85 -2.76 2.67
C PHE A 117 13.62 -2.00 3.18
N ILE A 118 12.46 -2.33 2.62
CA ILE A 118 11.23 -1.53 2.75
C ILE A 118 10.32 -2.07 3.86
N SER A 119 9.79 -1.16 4.68
CA SER A 119 8.77 -1.46 5.68
C SER A 119 7.58 -0.52 5.50
N ASN A 120 6.50 -1.05 4.91
CA ASN A 120 5.25 -0.34 4.70
C ASN A 120 4.25 -0.63 5.83
N VAL A 121 3.43 0.38 6.14
CA VAL A 121 2.34 0.27 7.10
C VAL A 121 1.18 1.19 6.71
N ALA A 122 -0.04 0.70 6.85
CA ALA A 122 -1.24 1.50 6.73
C ALA A 122 -2.26 1.11 7.80
N HIS A 123 -3.02 2.09 8.27
CA HIS A 123 -4.00 1.90 9.32
C HIS A 123 -5.22 2.78 9.11
N SER A 124 -6.39 2.21 9.37
CA SER A 124 -7.65 2.92 9.36
C SER A 124 -8.25 3.09 10.75
N PHE A 125 -8.78 4.28 11.00
CA PHE A 125 -9.54 4.63 12.20
C PHE A 125 -10.56 5.72 11.87
N VAL A 126 -11.39 6.10 12.85
CA VAL A 126 -12.39 7.16 12.70
C VAL A 126 -12.10 8.29 13.69
N VAL A 127 -12.16 9.53 13.21
CA VAL A 127 -11.94 10.73 14.01
C VAL A 127 -13.03 10.85 15.08
N GLY A 128 -12.63 11.11 16.33
CA GLY A 128 -13.55 11.36 17.44
C GLY A 128 -14.11 10.10 18.13
N VAL A 129 -13.65 8.89 17.76
CA VAL A 129 -14.06 7.65 18.44
C VAL A 129 -13.28 7.45 19.73
N THR A 130 -13.97 7.15 20.81
CA THR A 130 -13.40 6.88 22.14
C THR A 130 -14.01 5.62 22.74
N LYS A 131 -13.45 5.12 23.85
CA LYS A 131 -14.02 3.97 24.58
C LYS A 131 -15.39 4.25 25.15
N ASP A 132 -15.65 5.50 25.54
CA ASP A 132 -16.94 5.94 26.08
C ASP A 132 -18.00 6.14 24.99
N ASN A 133 -17.56 6.45 23.77
CA ASN A 133 -18.42 6.58 22.59
C ASN A 133 -17.89 5.71 21.42
N PRO A 134 -18.04 4.38 21.53
CA PRO A 134 -17.53 3.46 20.51
C PRO A 134 -18.35 3.58 19.23
N LEU A 135 -17.68 3.39 18.10
CA LEU A 135 -18.28 3.48 16.77
C LEU A 135 -19.22 2.30 16.51
N THR A 136 -20.35 2.57 15.84
CA THR A 136 -21.33 1.59 15.40
C THR A 136 -21.64 1.73 13.90
N GLY A 137 -22.41 0.78 13.36
CA GLY A 137 -22.91 0.80 11.98
C GLY A 137 -21.83 0.56 10.92
N ARG A 138 -22.12 0.96 9.67
CA ARG A 138 -21.34 0.59 8.47
C ARG A 138 -19.83 0.84 8.58
N LYS A 139 -19.41 1.94 9.23
CA LYS A 139 -17.98 2.25 9.44
C LYS A 139 -17.31 1.27 10.40
N ALA A 140 -18.01 0.84 11.47
CA ALA A 140 -17.51 -0.19 12.37
C ALA A 140 -17.44 -1.55 11.67
N ASP A 141 -18.44 -1.88 10.84
CA ASP A 141 -18.50 -3.12 10.07
C ASP A 141 -17.30 -3.27 9.13
N VAL A 142 -17.04 -2.27 8.29
CA VAL A 142 -15.94 -2.31 7.32
C VAL A 142 -14.56 -2.30 7.99
N LEU A 143 -14.39 -1.59 9.10
CA LEU A 143 -13.13 -1.59 9.86
C LEU A 143 -12.85 -2.97 10.46
N LYS A 144 -13.86 -3.61 11.06
CA LYS A 144 -13.69 -4.97 11.58
C LYS A 144 -13.47 -5.97 10.46
N ALA A 145 -14.20 -5.88 9.35
CA ALA A 145 -14.01 -6.75 8.19
C ALA A 145 -12.59 -6.65 7.63
N ALA A 146 -12.08 -5.43 7.40
CA ALA A 146 -10.72 -5.22 6.91
C ALA A 146 -9.66 -5.71 7.90
N HIS A 147 -9.85 -5.47 9.21
CA HIS A 147 -8.94 -5.97 10.23
C HIS A 147 -8.92 -7.50 10.31
N LEU A 148 -10.08 -8.16 10.24
CA LEU A 148 -10.18 -9.62 10.23
C LEU A 148 -9.55 -10.21 8.97
N CYS A 149 -9.71 -9.56 7.81
CA CYS A 149 -9.01 -9.94 6.59
C CYS A 149 -7.49 -9.84 6.74
N ALA A 150 -6.98 -8.77 7.36
CA ALA A 150 -5.55 -8.61 7.66
C ALA A 150 -5.03 -9.72 8.62
N GLU A 151 -5.81 -10.08 9.64
CA GLU A 151 -5.47 -11.15 10.58
C GLU A 151 -5.54 -12.54 9.94
N ALA A 152 -6.49 -12.78 9.04
CA ALA A 152 -6.55 -14.00 8.23
C ALA A 152 -5.33 -14.09 7.29
N ALA A 153 -5.02 -13.01 6.57
CA ALA A 153 -3.86 -12.92 5.70
C ALA A 153 -2.57 -13.25 6.48
N LEU A 154 -2.34 -12.63 7.64
CA LEU A 154 -1.16 -12.92 8.48
C LEU A 154 -0.96 -14.41 8.81
N ARG A 155 -2.05 -15.19 8.88
CA ARG A 155 -2.01 -16.63 9.18
C ARG A 155 -1.87 -17.50 7.92
N LEU A 156 -2.23 -16.95 6.77
CA LEU A 156 -2.19 -17.63 5.47
C LEU A 156 -0.90 -17.34 4.69
N VAL A 157 -0.25 -16.19 4.91
CA VAL A 157 1.09 -15.88 4.34
C VAL A 157 2.15 -16.67 5.09
N LYS A 158 2.40 -17.90 4.66
CA LYS A 158 3.42 -18.78 5.21
C LYS A 158 3.97 -19.70 4.11
N PRO A 159 5.22 -20.16 4.24
CA PRO A 159 5.79 -21.09 3.27
C PRO A 159 4.94 -22.35 3.12
N GLY A 160 4.76 -22.84 1.89
CA GLY A 160 3.90 -23.98 1.58
C GLY A 160 2.45 -23.64 1.21
N ASN A 161 2.04 -22.38 1.41
CA ASN A 161 0.75 -21.89 0.93
C ASN A 161 0.92 -21.20 -0.43
N GLN A 162 -0.15 -21.20 -1.23
CA GLN A 162 -0.17 -20.43 -2.47
C GLN A 162 -0.18 -18.93 -2.16
N SER A 163 0.64 -18.22 -2.92
CA SER A 163 0.97 -16.84 -2.72
C SER A 163 -0.28 -16.00 -3.00
N LEU A 164 -0.63 -15.15 -2.01
CA LEU A 164 -1.64 -14.10 -2.13
C LEU A 164 -1.24 -12.61 -1.71
N PHE A 165 0.04 -12.14 -1.66
CA PHE A 165 0.50 -10.72 -1.60
C PHE A 165 1.74 -10.35 -2.47
N PRO A 166 2.07 -9.07 -2.76
CA PRO A 166 3.32 -8.67 -3.43
C PRO A 166 4.59 -8.84 -2.58
N ALA A 167 5.58 -9.53 -3.14
CA ALA A 167 6.89 -9.74 -2.53
C ALA A 167 7.72 -8.44 -2.57
N LEU A 168 8.32 -8.09 -1.44
CA LEU A 168 9.29 -7.01 -1.31
C LEU A 168 10.70 -7.58 -1.43
N LYS A 169 11.54 -6.92 -2.23
CA LYS A 169 12.98 -7.19 -2.32
C LYS A 169 13.76 -5.91 -2.05
N GLN A 170 15.07 -6.03 -1.90
CA GLN A 170 15.92 -4.85 -1.74
C GLN A 170 15.74 -3.92 -2.95
N HIS A 171 15.41 -2.65 -2.71
CA HIS A 171 15.14 -1.62 -3.74
C HIS A 171 13.93 -1.85 -4.64
N VAL A 172 13.15 -2.92 -4.41
CA VAL A 172 11.97 -3.27 -5.22
C VAL A 172 10.75 -3.32 -4.32
N ILE A 173 9.91 -2.29 -4.44
CA ILE A 173 8.65 -2.20 -3.71
C ILE A 173 7.54 -3.08 -4.31
N ASP A 174 7.62 -3.36 -5.61
CA ASP A 174 6.67 -4.19 -6.35
C ASP A 174 7.43 -5.36 -6.98
N GLY A 175 7.60 -6.46 -6.23
CA GLY A 175 8.18 -7.69 -6.78
C GLY A 175 7.21 -8.42 -7.72
N GLU A 176 7.73 -9.27 -8.59
CA GLU A 176 6.94 -9.99 -9.62
C GLU A 176 5.89 -10.94 -9.03
N LYS A 177 6.20 -11.59 -7.90
CA LYS A 177 5.22 -12.35 -7.11
C LYS A 177 4.26 -11.38 -6.45
N THR A 178 3.25 -10.92 -7.19
CA THR A 178 2.16 -10.03 -6.76
C THR A 178 0.91 -10.81 -6.47
N ILE A 179 -0.07 -10.19 -5.81
CA ILE A 179 -1.39 -10.81 -5.61
C ILE A 179 -2.47 -9.79 -5.64
N ILE A 180 -3.56 -10.25 -6.25
CA ILE A 180 -4.76 -9.53 -6.51
C ILE A 180 -5.92 -9.94 -5.59
N GLN A 181 -6.56 -8.95 -4.99
CA GLN A 181 -7.81 -9.10 -4.26
C GLN A 181 -8.98 -8.97 -5.22
N ASN A 182 -9.96 -9.86 -5.08
CA ASN A 182 -11.18 -9.89 -5.90
C ASN A 182 -10.92 -9.77 -7.44
N PRO A 183 -10.02 -10.59 -8.02
CA PRO A 183 -9.67 -10.45 -9.43
C PRO A 183 -10.84 -10.75 -10.36
N THR A 184 -10.91 -10.00 -11.46
CA THR A 184 -11.74 -10.38 -12.61
C THR A 184 -11.26 -11.70 -13.22
N ASP A 185 -12.12 -12.40 -13.96
CA ASP A 185 -11.75 -13.67 -14.57
C ASP A 185 -10.56 -13.56 -15.54
N GLN A 186 -10.41 -12.41 -16.18
CA GLN A 186 -9.24 -12.13 -17.02
C GLN A 186 -7.97 -12.02 -16.17
N GLN A 187 -8.00 -11.22 -15.11
CA GLN A 187 -6.86 -11.09 -14.21
C GLN A 187 -6.50 -12.41 -13.51
N LYS A 188 -7.49 -13.26 -13.19
CA LYS A 188 -7.21 -14.62 -12.65
C LYS A 188 -6.42 -15.49 -13.62
N LYS A 189 -6.62 -15.32 -14.93
CA LYS A 189 -5.91 -16.07 -15.97
C LYS A 189 -4.50 -15.52 -16.20
N ASP A 190 -4.38 -14.19 -16.14
CA ASP A 190 -3.11 -13.50 -16.37
C ASP A 190 -2.21 -13.53 -15.14
N HIS A 191 -2.78 -13.79 -13.96
CA HIS A 191 -2.06 -13.89 -12.70
C HIS A 191 -1.38 -15.25 -12.52
N GLU A 192 -0.06 -15.23 -12.41
CA GLU A 192 0.72 -16.44 -12.20
C GLU A 192 0.63 -16.90 -10.74
N LYS A 193 0.26 -18.17 -10.54
CA LYS A 193 0.25 -18.79 -9.22
C LYS A 193 1.69 -18.98 -8.75
N ALA A 194 2.03 -18.32 -7.65
CA ALA A 194 3.31 -18.53 -6.97
C ALA A 194 3.10 -19.27 -5.64
N GLU A 195 4.16 -19.89 -5.12
CA GLU A 195 4.19 -20.41 -3.75
C GLU A 195 4.99 -19.45 -2.87
N PHE A 196 4.57 -19.31 -1.60
CA PHE A 196 5.35 -18.60 -0.60
C PHE A 196 6.57 -19.43 -0.20
N GLU A 197 7.72 -18.76 -0.08
CA GLU A 197 9.00 -19.38 0.24
C GLU A 197 9.59 -18.79 1.52
N VAL A 198 10.50 -19.55 2.14
CA VAL A 198 11.26 -19.08 3.29
C VAL A 198 12.25 -18.00 2.81
N HIS A 199 12.44 -16.98 3.64
CA HIS A 199 13.26 -15.79 3.38
C HIS A 199 12.68 -14.77 2.40
N GLU A 200 11.38 -14.86 2.10
CA GLU A 200 10.65 -13.80 1.39
C GLU A 200 10.09 -12.75 2.37
N VAL A 201 9.87 -11.55 1.86
CA VAL A 201 9.23 -10.44 2.59
C VAL A 201 8.01 -9.99 1.81
N TYR A 202 6.92 -9.66 2.49
CA TYR A 202 5.68 -9.22 1.86
C TYR A 202 5.12 -7.96 2.52
N ALA A 203 4.64 -7.02 1.69
CA ALA A 203 3.71 -5.99 2.12
C ALA A 203 2.28 -6.50 1.87
N VAL A 204 1.63 -6.92 2.94
CA VAL A 204 0.23 -7.33 2.90
C VAL A 204 -0.62 -6.08 2.98
N ASP A 205 -1.37 -5.76 1.93
CA ASP A 205 -2.27 -4.60 1.87
C ASP A 205 -3.72 -5.06 1.69
N VAL A 206 -4.58 -4.73 2.64
CA VAL A 206 -5.99 -5.12 2.65
C VAL A 206 -6.84 -3.88 2.57
N LEU A 207 -7.65 -3.76 1.51
CA LEU A 207 -8.66 -2.71 1.36
C LEU A 207 -10.04 -3.34 1.28
N VAL A 208 -10.99 -2.82 2.03
CA VAL A 208 -12.38 -3.29 2.04
C VAL A 208 -13.33 -2.10 1.95
N SER A 209 -14.31 -2.19 1.08
CA SER A 209 -15.35 -1.18 0.84
C SER A 209 -16.69 -1.64 1.39
N THR A 210 -17.51 -0.68 1.82
CA THR A 210 -18.93 -0.90 2.10
C THR A 210 -19.80 -0.97 0.84
N GLY A 211 -19.21 -0.64 -0.32
CA GLY A 211 -19.84 -0.56 -1.64
C GLY A 211 -19.55 -1.78 -2.53
N GLU A 212 -19.33 -1.55 -3.82
CA GLU A 212 -19.17 -2.62 -4.83
C GLU A 212 -17.75 -3.18 -4.94
N GLY A 213 -16.77 -2.56 -4.28
CA GLY A 213 -15.38 -2.98 -4.41
C GLY A 213 -14.70 -2.46 -5.69
N LYS A 214 -15.31 -1.51 -6.42
CA LYS A 214 -14.85 -1.06 -7.75
C LYS A 214 -14.34 0.39 -7.71
N ALA A 215 -13.09 0.52 -7.28
CA ALA A 215 -12.38 1.79 -7.25
C ALA A 215 -12.23 2.41 -8.66
N LYS A 216 -12.45 3.72 -8.78
CA LYS A 216 -12.29 4.48 -10.04
C LYS A 216 -11.49 5.75 -9.80
N ASP A 217 -10.85 6.26 -10.85
CA ASP A 217 -10.25 7.59 -10.79
C ASP A 217 -11.36 8.65 -10.67
N GLY A 218 -11.23 9.53 -9.68
CA GLY A 218 -12.18 10.61 -9.38
C GLY A 218 -11.83 11.95 -10.03
N GLY A 219 -10.82 11.99 -10.91
CA GLY A 219 -10.28 13.23 -11.48
C GLY A 219 -9.36 14.00 -10.52
N GLN A 220 -9.05 13.42 -9.35
CA GLN A 220 -8.12 14.01 -8.39
C GLN A 220 -6.70 13.91 -8.94
N ARG A 221 -5.91 14.97 -8.79
CA ARG A 221 -4.53 15.00 -9.27
C ARG A 221 -3.70 13.89 -8.63
N THR A 222 -3.02 13.11 -9.47
CA THR A 222 -2.01 12.16 -9.02
C THR A 222 -0.72 12.89 -8.67
N THR A 223 -0.26 12.72 -7.43
CA THR A 223 0.93 13.39 -6.89
C THR A 223 2.03 12.41 -6.48
N VAL A 224 1.73 11.13 -6.40
CA VAL A 224 2.69 10.08 -6.02
C VAL A 224 3.13 9.31 -7.27
N TYR A 225 4.44 9.18 -7.45
CA TYR A 225 5.05 8.51 -8.59
C TYR A 225 6.23 7.65 -8.15
N LYS A 226 6.58 6.63 -8.93
CA LYS A 226 7.78 5.80 -8.77
C LYS A 226 8.52 5.74 -10.09
N ARG A 227 9.86 5.75 -10.06
CA ARG A 227 10.66 5.54 -11.27
C ARG A 227 10.58 4.10 -11.73
N GLU A 228 10.52 3.90 -13.05
CA GLU A 228 10.59 2.59 -13.69
C GLU A 228 11.98 2.39 -14.33
N PRO A 229 12.91 1.67 -13.69
CA PRO A 229 14.29 1.55 -14.16
C PRO A 229 14.43 0.80 -15.49
N SER A 230 13.47 -0.07 -15.81
CA SER A 230 13.48 -0.84 -17.06
C SER A 230 13.15 0.00 -18.30
N LYS A 231 12.62 1.22 -18.11
CA LYS A 231 12.18 2.11 -19.17
C LYS A 231 13.22 3.19 -19.42
N VAL A 232 13.64 3.32 -20.67
CA VAL A 232 14.64 4.30 -21.10
C VAL A 232 14.07 5.16 -22.21
N TYR A 233 14.10 6.48 -22.02
CA TYR A 233 13.60 7.44 -23.01
C TYR A 233 14.37 8.77 -22.93
N GLY A 234 14.75 9.30 -24.08
CA GLY A 234 15.44 10.59 -24.19
C GLY A 234 14.47 11.78 -24.13
N LEU A 235 14.20 12.25 -22.91
CA LEU A 235 13.33 13.41 -22.62
C LEU A 235 13.72 14.65 -23.43
N LYS A 236 12.74 15.27 -24.07
CA LYS A 236 12.90 16.40 -25.00
C LYS A 236 12.89 17.75 -24.28
N MET A 237 12.09 17.91 -23.22
CA MET A 237 12.05 19.18 -22.49
C MET A 237 13.19 19.29 -21.46
N LYS A 238 13.80 20.48 -21.37
CA LYS A 238 14.85 20.76 -20.36
C LYS A 238 14.32 20.60 -18.94
N THR A 239 13.08 21.03 -18.68
CA THR A 239 12.42 20.91 -17.38
C THR A 239 12.24 19.45 -16.98
N SER A 240 11.76 18.59 -17.88
CA SER A 240 11.60 17.15 -17.62
C SER A 240 12.94 16.48 -17.34
N ARG A 241 14.00 16.79 -18.10
CA ARG A 241 15.35 16.26 -17.84
C ARG A 241 15.85 16.65 -16.44
N ALA A 242 15.74 17.92 -16.08
CA ALA A 242 16.16 18.40 -14.76
C ALA A 242 15.37 17.73 -13.62
N PHE A 243 14.04 17.63 -13.79
CA PHE A 243 13.15 16.94 -12.84
C PHE A 243 13.51 15.46 -12.70
N PHE A 244 13.69 14.74 -13.80
CA PHE A 244 14.02 13.31 -13.77
C PHE A 244 15.39 13.05 -13.14
N SER A 245 16.42 13.85 -13.45
CA SER A 245 17.73 13.75 -12.78
C SER A 245 17.65 14.03 -11.28
N GLU A 246 16.77 14.94 -10.84
CA GLU A 246 16.53 15.16 -9.41
C GLU A 246 15.84 13.96 -8.76
N VAL A 247 14.86 13.33 -9.43
CA VAL A 247 14.20 12.10 -8.97
C VAL A 247 15.23 10.98 -8.76
N GLU A 248 16.05 10.70 -9.78
CA GLU A 248 17.08 9.65 -9.73
C GLU A 248 18.04 9.85 -8.56
N ARG A 249 18.46 11.09 -8.33
CA ARG A 249 19.41 11.43 -7.25
C ARG A 249 18.80 11.33 -5.87
N ARG A 250 17.52 11.71 -5.70
CA ARG A 250 16.89 11.85 -4.37
C ARG A 250 16.12 10.62 -3.92
N PHE A 251 15.43 9.95 -4.83
CA PHE A 251 14.47 8.89 -4.51
C PHE A 251 14.86 7.55 -5.14
N ASP A 252 15.75 7.54 -6.12
CA ASP A 252 16.19 6.35 -6.84
C ASP A 252 15.00 5.58 -7.47
N THR A 253 14.61 4.44 -6.90
CA THR A 253 13.46 3.62 -7.31
C THR A 253 12.28 3.69 -6.35
N MET A 254 12.38 4.47 -5.26
CA MET A 254 11.33 4.58 -4.26
C MET A 254 10.21 5.52 -4.72
N PRO A 255 8.94 5.19 -4.43
CA PRO A 255 7.83 6.13 -4.56
C PRO A 255 8.10 7.47 -3.85
N PHE A 256 7.70 8.55 -4.50
CA PHE A 256 7.84 9.91 -3.99
C PHE A 256 6.60 10.75 -4.31
N THR A 257 6.38 11.80 -3.52
CA THR A 257 5.35 12.80 -3.79
C THR A 257 5.94 14.04 -4.47
N LEU A 258 5.19 14.63 -5.39
CA LEU A 258 5.54 15.91 -6.01
C LEU A 258 5.68 17.06 -5.00
N ARG A 259 5.10 16.94 -3.79
CA ARG A 259 5.29 17.91 -2.69
C ARG A 259 6.74 18.00 -2.20
N ALA A 260 7.55 16.97 -2.45
CA ALA A 260 8.95 16.94 -2.03
C ALA A 260 9.88 17.87 -2.84
N PHE A 261 9.38 18.48 -3.93
CA PHE A 261 10.14 19.42 -4.76
C PHE A 261 9.90 20.85 -4.30
N GLU A 262 10.96 21.64 -4.26
CA GLU A 262 10.87 23.06 -3.85
C GLU A 262 10.01 23.88 -4.82
N ASP A 263 10.18 23.64 -6.13
CA ASP A 263 9.42 24.31 -7.19
C ASP A 263 8.32 23.37 -7.72
N GLU A 264 7.15 23.45 -7.09
CA GLU A 264 5.98 22.64 -7.45
C GLU A 264 5.56 22.84 -8.91
N ALA A 265 5.67 24.06 -9.45
CA ALA A 265 5.28 24.35 -10.83
C ALA A 265 6.19 23.62 -11.83
N LYS A 266 7.51 23.63 -11.60
CA LYS A 266 8.47 22.86 -12.42
C LYS A 266 8.27 21.36 -12.28
N ALA A 267 8.02 20.86 -11.06
CA ALA A 267 7.76 19.44 -10.83
C ALA A 267 6.51 18.97 -11.59
N ARG A 268 5.40 19.74 -11.53
CA ARG A 268 4.18 19.46 -12.29
C ARG A 268 4.38 19.49 -13.80
N LEU A 269 5.23 20.37 -14.31
CA LEU A 269 5.52 20.41 -15.74
C LEU A 269 6.40 19.22 -16.17
N GLY A 270 7.43 18.91 -15.38
CA GLY A 270 8.40 17.85 -15.69
C GLY A 270 7.81 16.44 -15.62
N VAL A 271 6.89 16.20 -14.68
CA VAL A 271 6.28 14.87 -14.50
C VAL A 271 5.42 14.43 -15.67
N VAL A 272 4.80 15.37 -16.41
CA VAL A 272 3.89 15.05 -17.53
C VAL A 272 4.59 14.25 -18.62
N GLU A 273 5.76 14.71 -19.07
CA GLU A 273 6.53 13.99 -20.10
C GLU A 273 7.06 12.66 -19.57
N CYS A 274 7.53 12.63 -18.32
CA CYS A 274 8.09 11.42 -17.71
C CYS A 274 7.03 10.32 -17.54
N ALA A 275 5.82 10.67 -17.09
CA ALA A 275 4.72 9.72 -16.97
C ALA A 275 4.21 9.27 -18.34
N LYS A 276 4.09 10.18 -19.31
CA LYS A 276 3.66 9.87 -20.69
C LYS A 276 4.57 8.85 -21.37
N HIS A 277 5.87 8.90 -21.09
CA HIS A 277 6.86 7.97 -21.64
C HIS A 277 7.22 6.83 -20.69
N GLU A 278 6.37 6.56 -19.69
CA GLU A 278 6.48 5.43 -18.76
C GLU A 278 7.78 5.39 -17.94
N LEU A 279 8.52 6.50 -17.88
CA LEU A 279 9.69 6.63 -17.01
C LEU A 279 9.29 6.72 -15.54
N LEU A 280 8.09 7.24 -15.29
CA LEU A 280 7.47 7.32 -13.97
C LEU A 280 6.12 6.63 -13.98
N GLN A 281 5.94 5.69 -13.07
CA GLN A 281 4.69 5.03 -12.79
C GLN A 281 3.85 5.87 -11.82
N PRO A 282 2.59 6.24 -12.17
CA PRO A 282 1.70 6.95 -11.28
C PRO A 282 1.05 6.05 -10.23
N PHE A 283 0.87 6.56 -9.02
CA PHE A 283 0.01 5.99 -7.97
C PHE A 283 -1.27 6.82 -7.90
N SER A 284 -2.22 6.52 -8.79
CA SER A 284 -3.46 7.28 -8.92
C SER A 284 -4.30 7.29 -7.64
N VAL A 285 -4.98 8.41 -7.42
CA VAL A 285 -5.95 8.55 -6.32
C VAL A 285 -7.28 7.98 -6.76
N LEU A 286 -7.64 6.83 -6.21
CA LEU A 286 -8.90 6.16 -6.53
C LEU A 286 -9.99 6.48 -5.51
N HIS A 287 -11.24 6.39 -5.96
CA HIS A 287 -12.44 6.63 -5.17
C HIS A 287 -13.45 5.50 -5.36
N GLU A 288 -14.13 5.17 -4.27
CA GLU A 288 -15.41 4.49 -4.30
C GLU A 288 -16.56 5.47 -4.54
N LYS A 289 -17.75 4.92 -4.78
CA LYS A 289 -18.97 5.71 -4.94
C LYS A 289 -19.17 6.65 -3.74
N GLU A 290 -19.68 7.85 -4.01
CA GLU A 290 -20.01 8.80 -2.95
C GLU A 290 -20.98 8.19 -1.93
N GLY A 291 -20.71 8.43 -0.65
CA GLY A 291 -21.45 7.84 0.47
C GLY A 291 -20.91 6.50 0.96
N GLU A 292 -20.05 5.83 0.18
CA GLU A 292 -19.34 4.63 0.61
C GLU A 292 -18.10 4.97 1.43
N VAL A 293 -17.59 3.98 2.16
CA VAL A 293 -16.38 4.12 2.96
C VAL A 293 -15.46 2.93 2.78
N VAL A 294 -14.16 3.19 2.81
CA VAL A 294 -13.12 2.19 2.56
C VAL A 294 -12.17 2.15 3.75
N ALA A 295 -11.98 0.96 4.31
CA ALA A 295 -10.99 0.69 5.33
C ALA A 295 -9.78 -0.03 4.73
N GLN A 296 -8.60 0.33 5.24
CA GLN A 296 -7.30 -0.21 4.84
C GLN A 296 -6.47 -0.62 6.06
N PHE A 297 -5.87 -1.81 5.97
CA PHE A 297 -4.80 -2.25 6.86
C PHE A 297 -3.65 -2.81 6.02
N LYS A 298 -2.46 -2.24 6.18
CA LYS A 298 -1.24 -2.72 5.52
C LYS A 298 -0.16 -3.02 6.53
N PHE A 299 0.53 -4.14 6.37
CA PHE A 299 1.65 -4.51 7.22
C PHE A 299 2.75 -5.25 6.45
N THR A 300 3.97 -5.17 6.96
CA THR A 300 5.12 -5.88 6.43
C THR A 300 5.38 -7.14 7.25
N VAL A 301 5.54 -8.28 6.57
CA VAL A 301 5.80 -9.60 7.17
C VAL A 301 7.03 -10.26 6.56
N LEU A 302 7.87 -10.83 7.42
CA LEU A 302 9.07 -11.59 7.05
C LEU A 302 8.78 -13.08 7.17
N LEU A 303 8.99 -13.86 6.11
CA LEU A 303 8.81 -15.31 6.13
C LEU A 303 10.07 -16.02 6.64
N MET A 304 10.25 -16.00 7.95
CA MET A 304 11.37 -16.67 8.59
C MET A 304 11.18 -18.20 8.58
N ALA A 305 12.27 -18.96 8.75
CA ALA A 305 12.20 -20.43 8.88
C ALA A 305 11.27 -20.92 10.01
N ASN A 306 11.07 -20.09 11.04
CA ASN A 306 10.17 -20.37 12.17
C ASN A 306 8.71 -19.91 11.94
N GLY A 307 8.39 -19.34 10.78
CA GLY A 307 7.07 -18.83 10.41
C GLY A 307 7.04 -17.33 10.14
N PRO A 308 5.87 -16.78 9.79
CA PRO A 308 5.71 -15.36 9.51
C PRO A 308 5.99 -14.48 10.73
N LEU A 309 6.78 -13.43 10.53
CA LEU A 309 7.11 -12.41 11.52
C LEU A 309 6.62 -11.05 11.03
N ARG A 310 5.48 -10.59 11.55
CA ARG A 310 5.00 -9.22 11.32
C ARG A 310 5.90 -8.22 12.03
N ILE A 311 6.43 -7.23 11.31
CA ILE A 311 7.34 -6.21 11.86
C ILE A 311 6.69 -4.83 12.03
N THR A 312 5.65 -4.51 11.26
CA THR A 312 4.86 -3.28 11.45
C THR A 312 3.59 -3.57 12.26
N SER A 313 3.29 -2.70 13.22
CA SER A 313 2.24 -2.90 14.22
C SER A 313 0.88 -2.36 13.77
N SER A 314 -0.18 -3.08 14.10
CA SER A 314 -1.54 -2.54 14.07
C SER A 314 -1.81 -1.70 15.33
N LEU A 315 -2.50 -0.56 15.16
CA LEU A 315 -3.01 0.28 16.26
C LEU A 315 -4.49 0.01 16.56
N PHE A 316 -5.04 -1.07 16.00
CA PHE A 316 -6.46 -1.36 16.08
C PHE A 316 -6.86 -1.80 17.50
N GLU A 317 -7.84 -1.10 18.07
CA GLU A 317 -8.47 -1.44 19.35
C GLU A 317 -9.89 -1.97 19.08
N PRO A 318 -10.12 -3.30 19.13
CA PRO A 318 -11.42 -3.89 18.78
C PRO A 318 -12.59 -3.37 19.62
N GLU A 319 -12.32 -2.95 20.85
CA GLU A 319 -13.31 -2.40 21.80
C GLU A 319 -13.96 -1.10 21.30
N LEU A 320 -13.26 -0.35 20.43
CA LEU A 320 -13.76 0.91 19.87
C LEU A 320 -14.81 0.70 18.76
N TYR A 321 -14.96 -0.54 18.25
CA TYR A 321 -15.77 -0.82 17.06
C TYR A 321 -16.81 -1.90 17.35
N LYS A 322 -18.07 -1.49 17.46
CA LYS A 322 -19.22 -2.37 17.66
C LYS A 322 -19.92 -2.59 16.33
N SER A 323 -19.85 -3.82 15.84
CA SER A 323 -20.55 -4.27 14.63
C SER A 323 -21.63 -5.27 15.05
N GLU A 324 -22.76 -5.22 14.35
CA GLU A 324 -23.83 -6.21 14.48
C GLU A 324 -23.51 -7.50 13.72
N HIS A 325 -22.48 -7.47 12.87
CA HIS A 325 -22.02 -8.59 12.07
C HIS A 325 -20.78 -9.25 12.69
N GLU A 326 -20.71 -10.57 12.55
CA GLU A 326 -19.53 -11.36 12.85
C GLU A 326 -19.26 -12.36 11.73
N VAL A 327 -18.03 -12.87 11.65
CA VAL A 327 -17.72 -14.01 10.79
C VAL A 327 -18.54 -15.18 11.30
N GLU A 328 -19.29 -15.88 10.45
CA GLU A 328 -20.07 -17.06 10.84
C GLU A 328 -19.39 -18.39 10.46
N ASP A 329 -18.62 -18.38 9.37
CA ASP A 329 -17.94 -19.56 8.84
C ASP A 329 -17.01 -20.22 9.87
N ALA A 330 -17.21 -21.52 10.09
CA ALA A 330 -16.54 -22.26 11.16
C ALA A 330 -15.02 -22.41 10.90
N GLU A 331 -14.62 -22.59 9.64
CA GLU A 331 -13.21 -22.73 9.27
C GLU A 331 -12.46 -21.42 9.45
N LEU A 332 -13.07 -20.31 9.02
CA LEU A 332 -12.53 -18.96 9.17
C LEU A 332 -12.48 -18.54 10.65
N LYS A 333 -13.51 -18.87 11.45
CA LYS A 333 -13.47 -18.70 12.92
C LYS A 333 -12.27 -19.44 13.52
N ALA A 334 -12.08 -20.71 13.14
CA ALA A 334 -10.97 -21.52 13.64
C ALA A 334 -9.59 -20.96 13.19
N LEU A 335 -9.49 -20.46 11.96
CA LEU A 335 -8.29 -19.80 11.46
C LEU A 335 -7.99 -18.55 12.29
N LEU A 336 -8.95 -17.65 12.46
CA LEU A 336 -8.76 -16.38 13.20
C LEU A 336 -8.40 -16.61 14.68
N GLN A 337 -8.94 -17.65 15.32
CA GLN A 337 -8.60 -18.06 16.68
C GLN A 337 -7.24 -18.75 16.80
N SER A 338 -6.68 -19.23 15.69
CA SER A 338 -5.34 -19.86 15.69
C SER A 338 -4.24 -18.82 15.92
N SER A 339 -3.09 -19.26 16.46
CA SER A 339 -1.95 -18.37 16.64
C SER A 339 -1.21 -18.16 15.32
N ALA A 340 -0.84 -16.90 15.04
CA ALA A 340 -0.04 -16.53 13.87
C ALA A 340 1.41 -17.07 13.91
N SER A 341 1.98 -17.41 15.08
CA SER A 341 3.36 -17.91 15.20
C SER A 341 3.45 -19.37 15.67
N ARG A 342 4.33 -20.16 15.02
CA ARG A 342 4.60 -21.58 15.36
C ARG A 342 5.10 -21.78 16.80
N LYS A 343 5.81 -20.81 17.41
CA LYS A 343 6.30 -20.93 18.80
C LYS A 343 5.15 -21.05 19.80
N THR A 344 4.03 -20.39 19.54
CA THR A 344 2.82 -20.46 20.38
C THR A 344 1.99 -21.70 20.07
N GLN A 345 2.00 -22.16 18.81
CA GLN A 345 1.31 -23.39 18.38
C GLN A 345 1.93 -24.67 18.97
N LYS A 346 3.24 -24.73 19.21
CA LYS A 346 3.90 -25.90 19.84
C LYS A 346 3.42 -26.18 21.29
N LYS A 347 2.80 -25.22 21.98
CA LYS A 347 2.11 -25.46 23.27
C LYS A 347 0.69 -26.02 23.12
N LYS A 348 0.08 -25.94 21.93
CA LYS A 348 -1.31 -26.33 21.64
C LYS A 348 -1.46 -26.95 20.25
N LYS A 349 -0.99 -28.18 20.04
CA LYS A 349 -1.71 -29.29 19.38
C LYS A 349 -0.76 -30.37 18.88
N LYS A 350 -0.93 -31.56 19.46
CA LYS A 350 -0.95 -32.83 18.75
C LYS A 350 -2.30 -32.86 17.98
N LYS A 351 -2.27 -33.25 16.69
CA LYS A 351 -3.38 -33.35 15.70
C LYS A 351 -3.86 -32.06 15.02
N ALA A 352 -3.45 -31.87 13.77
CA ALA A 352 -4.34 -31.86 12.59
C ALA A 352 -3.51 -31.83 11.30
N SER A 353 -4.00 -32.55 10.28
CA SER A 353 -3.45 -32.74 8.94
C SER A 353 -3.62 -31.53 8.02
N VAL A 354 -2.84 -31.51 6.94
CA VAL A 354 -2.81 -30.50 5.87
C VAL A 354 -4.23 -30.22 5.33
N THR A 355 -4.69 -28.98 5.47
CA THR A 355 -5.94 -28.48 4.88
C THR A 355 -5.63 -27.68 3.63
N SER A 356 -6.28 -28.01 2.52
CA SER A 356 -6.36 -27.18 1.32
C SER A 356 -7.10 -25.87 1.63
N LEU A 357 -6.74 -24.79 0.94
CA LEU A 357 -7.40 -23.49 1.01
C LEU A 357 -8.91 -23.66 0.70
N PRO A 358 -9.84 -23.22 1.56
CA PRO A 358 -11.20 -22.98 1.14
C PRO A 358 -11.20 -21.82 0.13
N ASP A 359 -12.01 -21.95 -0.91
CA ASP A 359 -12.34 -20.84 -1.80
C ASP A 359 -12.89 -19.70 -0.91
N LEU A 360 -12.17 -18.58 -0.85
CA LEU A 360 -12.64 -17.37 -0.17
C LEU A 360 -13.75 -16.74 -1.04
N ILE A 361 -14.88 -17.44 -1.15
CA ILE A 361 -16.09 -17.01 -1.83
C ILE A 361 -16.91 -16.23 -0.81
N LEU A 362 -17.15 -14.96 -1.15
CA LEU A 362 -18.30 -14.14 -0.79
C LEU A 362 -18.78 -14.31 0.67
N MET A 363 -18.35 -13.39 1.54
CA MET A 363 -19.22 -12.99 2.64
C MET A 363 -20.59 -12.65 2.04
N ASP A 364 -21.61 -13.27 2.62
CA ASP A 364 -22.96 -13.37 2.11
C ASP A 364 -23.54 -12.01 1.70
N LYS A 365 -24.44 -12.06 0.72
CA LYS A 365 -25.05 -10.93 0.00
C LYS A 365 -25.78 -9.99 0.96
N GLN A 366 -25.06 -9.02 1.53
CA GLN A 366 -25.49 -7.65 1.84
C GLN A 366 -24.38 -6.94 2.67
N ASN A 367 -23.65 -6.03 2.03
CA ASN A 367 -23.00 -4.83 2.61
C ASN A 367 -21.48 -4.75 2.87
N VAL A 368 -20.63 -5.72 2.49
CA VAL A 368 -19.16 -5.51 2.53
C VAL A 368 -18.44 -6.25 1.39
N VAL A 369 -17.73 -5.52 0.53
CA VAL A 369 -16.98 -6.08 -0.62
C VAL A 369 -15.49 -5.71 -0.50
N LEU A 370 -14.61 -6.72 -0.63
CA LEU A 370 -13.16 -6.54 -0.70
C LEU A 370 -12.78 -5.70 -1.94
N MET A 371 -11.97 -4.67 -1.71
CA MET A 371 -11.51 -3.74 -2.74
C MET A 371 -10.17 -4.18 -3.31
N PHE A 372 -9.96 -3.87 -4.58
CA PHE A 372 -8.71 -4.11 -5.30
C PHE A 372 -7.50 -3.45 -4.60
N GLY A 373 -6.60 -4.27 -4.06
CA GLY A 373 -5.21 -3.87 -3.81
C GLY A 373 -4.44 -3.93 -5.13
N PHE A 374 -4.31 -2.80 -5.83
CA PHE A 374 -3.41 -2.70 -6.97
C PHE A 374 -1.97 -2.49 -6.46
N SER A 375 -1.13 -3.53 -6.53
CA SER A 375 0.25 -3.32 -6.97
C SER A 375 0.15 -3.29 -8.49
N VAL A 376 0.18 -2.09 -9.08
CA VAL A 376 0.03 -1.93 -10.54
C VAL A 376 1.30 -2.49 -11.19
N ALA A 377 1.35 -3.77 -11.49
CA ALA A 377 2.16 -4.28 -12.59
C ALA A 377 1.22 -4.40 -13.81
N GLN A 378 1.44 -3.51 -14.78
CA GLN A 378 0.90 -3.51 -16.16
C GLN A 378 -0.61 -3.34 -16.41
N ALA A 379 -0.94 -2.21 -17.07
CA ALA A 379 -1.77 -2.20 -18.28
C ALA A 379 -1.61 -0.85 -19.01
N SER A 380 -0.47 -0.66 -19.69
CA SER A 380 -0.37 0.30 -20.80
C SER A 380 -0.54 -0.49 -22.09
N LYS A 381 -1.75 -0.37 -22.66
CA LYS A 381 -2.29 -0.79 -23.97
C LYS A 381 -3.81 -0.70 -23.75
N THR A 382 -4.54 0.32 -24.22
CA THR A 382 -4.66 0.74 -25.62
C THR A 382 -5.33 2.13 -25.63
N VAL A 383 -4.67 3.15 -26.15
CA VAL A 383 -5.33 4.36 -26.69
C VAL A 383 -4.79 4.53 -28.09
N GLU A 384 -5.49 3.93 -29.06
CA GLU A 384 -5.36 4.26 -30.48
C GLU A 384 -6.62 3.77 -31.19
N ASN A 385 -7.57 4.69 -31.38
CA ASN A 385 -8.33 4.91 -32.63
C ASN A 385 -9.58 5.75 -32.35
N ALA A 386 -9.41 7.07 -32.37
CA ALA A 386 -10.50 8.02 -32.57
C ALA A 386 -10.01 9.18 -33.46
N THR A 387 -9.47 8.83 -34.63
CA THR A 387 -9.30 9.75 -35.77
C THR A 387 -9.50 8.94 -37.03
N GLY A 388 -10.72 8.96 -37.58
CA GLY A 388 -11.02 8.28 -38.83
C GLY A 388 -12.47 7.85 -38.97
N GLN A 389 -13.42 8.78 -38.92
CA GLN A 389 -14.65 8.63 -39.68
C GLN A 389 -14.78 9.85 -40.58
N ALA A 390 -14.35 9.63 -41.82
CA ALA A 390 -14.67 10.46 -42.95
C ALA A 390 -16.19 10.51 -43.11
N MET A 391 -16.68 11.72 -43.34
CA MET A 391 -17.92 11.98 -44.07
C MET A 391 -17.87 11.23 -45.40
N GLU A 392 -18.90 10.44 -45.68
CA GLU A 392 -19.44 10.25 -47.03
C GLU A 392 -20.75 9.46 -46.94
N THR A 393 -21.84 10.13 -47.34
CA THR A 393 -22.98 9.72 -48.19
C THR A 393 -23.97 10.89 -48.14
N GLU A 394 -24.09 11.72 -49.19
CA GLU A 394 -25.08 11.58 -50.30
C GLU A 394 -26.52 11.57 -49.73
N ASP A 395 -27.48 12.42 -50.11
CA ASP A 395 -27.80 12.96 -51.43
C ASP A 395 -28.94 14.00 -51.34
N ALA A 396 -29.14 14.71 -52.47
CA ALA A 396 -30.41 15.24 -53.00
C ALA A 396 -30.94 16.65 -52.61
N GLU A 397 -31.17 17.40 -53.71
CA GLU A 397 -31.94 18.63 -53.97
C GLU A 397 -31.33 20.02 -53.68
#